data_AF-A0A2V3HJI1-F1
#
_entry.id   AF-A0A2V3HJI1-F1
#
_cell.length_a   1.000
_cell.length_b   1.000
_cell.length_c   1.000
_cell.angle_alpha   90.00
_cell.angle_beta   90.00
_cell.angle_gamma   90.00
#
_symmetry.space_group_name_H-M   'P 1'
#
loop_
_entity.id
_entity.type
_entity.pdbx_description
1 polymer ?
#
loop_
_entity_poly.entity_id
_entity_poly.type
_entity_poly.pdbx_seq_one_letter_code
_entity_poly.pdbx_strand_id
1 'polypeptide(L)'
;MDGTVRDLLYLRGLRLSPSEGLPEIIGFRCLGMAEKIPDILGETGALVHIWHVSSEMLPVSAAEAERWLVDASSGRHWILSEREFEESAIDLLISSAQVELWQPDKLARWIGEAVLSGDLLTERPEQMSSESEEVGEIEPPQNSVVRTVLSSKIDLDEWLIQRGMDHVETTPILLQATIWAVKGSLISPGDEAEFGEWLVLEDPWARKLEI
;
A
#
# COMPACT_ATOMS: atom_id res chain seq x y z
N MET A 1 -3.14 -5.75 -3.38
CA MET A 1 -4.03 -6.60 -2.57
C MET A 1 -5.45 -6.63 -3.13
N ASP A 2 -5.96 -5.54 -3.72
CA ASP A 2 -7.31 -5.50 -4.32
C ASP A 2 -7.64 -6.64 -5.29
N GLY A 3 -6.70 -7.04 -6.16
CA GLY A 3 -6.88 -8.16 -7.07
C GLY A 3 -7.13 -9.46 -6.30
N THR A 4 -6.27 -9.78 -5.34
CA THR A 4 -6.40 -10.93 -4.45
C THR A 4 -7.71 -10.93 -3.68
N VAL A 5 -8.13 -9.79 -3.13
CA VAL A 5 -9.41 -9.66 -2.42
C VAL A 5 -10.59 -9.92 -3.37
N ARG A 6 -10.54 -9.37 -4.60
CA ARG A 6 -11.56 -9.63 -5.63
C ARG A 6 -11.60 -11.10 -6.06
N ASP A 7 -10.45 -11.73 -6.22
CA ASP A 7 -10.34 -13.14 -6.60
C ASP A 7 -10.90 -14.05 -5.49
N LEU A 8 -10.61 -13.75 -4.22
CA LEU A 8 -11.17 -14.48 -3.08
C LEU A 8 -12.70 -14.31 -2.97
N LEU A 9 -13.21 -13.11 -3.21
CA LEU A 9 -14.66 -12.88 -3.28
C LEU A 9 -15.26 -13.74 -4.41
N TYR A 10 -14.64 -13.73 -5.60
CA TYR A 10 -15.07 -14.54 -6.74
C TYR A 10 -15.10 -16.04 -6.44
N LEU A 11 -14.07 -16.58 -5.78
CA LEU A 11 -13.98 -17.99 -5.39
C LEU A 11 -15.11 -18.42 -4.45
N ARG A 12 -15.58 -17.52 -3.57
CA ARG A 12 -16.77 -17.75 -2.73
C ARG A 12 -18.11 -17.60 -3.45
N GLY A 13 -18.09 -17.38 -4.76
CA GLY A 13 -19.28 -17.21 -5.59
C GLY A 13 -19.86 -15.79 -5.58
N LEU A 14 -19.13 -14.81 -5.05
CA LEU A 14 -19.53 -13.40 -5.13
C LEU A 14 -19.18 -12.85 -6.51
N ARG A 15 -20.21 -12.59 -7.32
CA ARG A 15 -20.07 -11.84 -8.56
C ARG A 15 -20.25 -10.37 -8.27
N LEU A 16 -19.14 -9.64 -8.27
CA LEU A 16 -19.16 -8.18 -8.16
C LEU A 16 -19.67 -7.60 -9.48
N SER A 17 -20.77 -6.88 -9.40
CA SER A 17 -21.19 -5.98 -10.47
C SER A 17 -20.36 -4.70 -10.40
N PRO A 18 -19.82 -4.21 -11.52
CA PRO A 18 -19.13 -2.94 -11.56
C PRO A 18 -20.14 -1.84 -11.17
N SER A 19 -19.77 -1.04 -10.19
CA SER A 19 -20.55 0.13 -9.79
C SER A 19 -20.12 1.34 -10.60
N GLU A 20 -20.68 1.49 -11.80
CA GLU A 20 -20.50 2.71 -12.57
C GLU A 20 -21.05 3.91 -11.78
N GLY A 21 -20.20 4.90 -11.52
CA GLY A 21 -20.61 6.19 -10.94
C GLY A 21 -20.56 6.32 -9.41
N LEU A 22 -19.92 5.40 -8.68
CA LEU A 22 -19.67 5.61 -7.25
C LEU A 22 -18.54 6.62 -7.00
N PRO A 23 -18.61 7.42 -5.93
CA PRO A 23 -17.59 8.39 -5.59
C PRO A 23 -16.28 7.70 -5.23
N GLU A 24 -15.17 8.28 -5.71
CA GLU A 24 -13.84 7.91 -5.27
C GLU A 24 -13.60 8.53 -3.90
N ILE A 25 -13.67 7.72 -2.86
CA ILE A 25 -13.45 8.15 -1.47
C ILE A 25 -12.01 7.83 -1.10
N ILE A 26 -11.22 8.84 -0.77
CA ILE A 26 -9.82 8.65 -0.37
C ILE A 26 -9.77 7.71 0.85
N GLY A 27 -8.90 6.70 0.79
CA GLY A 27 -8.76 5.66 1.81
C GLY A 27 -9.75 4.49 1.69
N PHE A 28 -10.85 4.64 0.95
CA PHE A 28 -11.88 3.61 0.78
C PHE A 28 -12.17 3.36 -0.70
N ARG A 29 -11.63 2.26 -1.23
CA ARG A 29 -11.85 1.89 -2.62
C ARG A 29 -13.05 0.99 -2.76
N CYS A 30 -14.05 1.39 -3.57
CA CYS A 30 -15.16 0.50 -3.88
C CYS A 30 -14.71 -0.61 -4.84
N LEU A 31 -14.89 -1.87 -4.45
CA LEU A 31 -14.59 -3.02 -5.29
C LEU A 31 -15.76 -3.37 -6.22
N GLY A 32 -17.00 -3.02 -5.83
CA GLY A 32 -18.23 -3.27 -6.58
C GLY A 32 -19.41 -3.58 -5.66
N MET A 33 -20.51 -4.06 -6.24
CA MET A 33 -21.72 -4.46 -5.51
C MET A 33 -22.03 -5.95 -5.67
N ALA A 34 -22.53 -6.59 -4.61
CA ALA A 34 -22.97 -7.98 -4.62
C ALA A 34 -24.39 -8.15 -4.06
N GLU A 35 -25.21 -8.98 -4.70
CA GLU A 35 -26.60 -9.27 -4.28
C GLU A 35 -26.70 -10.33 -3.17
N LYS A 36 -25.67 -11.16 -3.02
CA LYS A 36 -25.68 -12.30 -2.09
C LYS A 36 -24.31 -12.47 -1.44
N ILE A 37 -24.19 -12.09 -0.18
CA ILE A 37 -22.99 -12.38 0.61
C ILE A 37 -23.25 -13.59 1.52
N PRO A 38 -22.53 -14.71 1.33
CA PRO A 38 -22.58 -15.82 2.27
C PRO A 38 -22.07 -15.35 3.64
N ASP A 39 -22.82 -15.66 4.70
CA ASP A 39 -22.46 -15.44 6.12
C ASP A 39 -22.56 -14.00 6.66
N ILE A 40 -23.04 -13.04 5.86
CA ILE A 40 -23.17 -11.62 6.26
C ILE A 40 -24.64 -11.19 6.29
N LEU A 41 -25.00 -10.56 7.41
CA LEU A 41 -26.29 -9.98 7.83
C LEU A 41 -27.47 -10.17 6.85
N GLY A 42 -28.32 -11.13 7.22
CA GLY A 42 -29.78 -11.01 7.31
C GLY A 42 -30.51 -10.42 6.10
N GLU A 43 -31.35 -11.24 5.49
CA GLU A 43 -32.24 -10.95 4.35
C GLU A 43 -31.57 -11.01 2.98
N THR A 44 -31.86 -12.13 2.32
CA THR A 44 -31.65 -12.41 0.90
C THR A 44 -32.22 -11.29 0.04
N GLY A 45 -31.38 -10.57 -0.73
CA GLY A 45 -31.82 -9.74 -1.85
C GLY A 45 -31.42 -8.25 -1.84
N ALA A 46 -30.74 -7.73 -0.80
CA ALA A 46 -30.25 -6.36 -0.82
C ALA A 46 -28.82 -6.29 -1.38
N LEU A 47 -28.58 -5.36 -2.32
CA LEU A 47 -27.25 -5.06 -2.84
C LEU A 47 -26.35 -4.54 -1.71
N VAL A 48 -25.18 -5.14 -1.58
CA VAL A 48 -24.14 -4.73 -0.62
C VAL A 48 -22.95 -4.15 -1.39
N HIS A 49 -22.57 -2.94 -1.04
CA HIS A 49 -21.36 -2.29 -1.56
C HIS A 49 -20.14 -2.83 -0.82
N ILE A 50 -19.15 -3.28 -1.56
CA ILE A 50 -17.92 -3.84 -0.99
C ILE A 50 -16.81 -2.81 -1.12
N TRP A 51 -16.18 -2.49 -0.01
CA TRP A 51 -15.12 -1.52 0.10
C TRP A 51 -13.84 -2.18 0.57
N HIS A 52 -12.72 -1.73 0.02
CA HIS A 52 -11.39 -2.14 0.44
C HIS A 52 -10.63 -0.94 1.00
N VAL A 53 -10.09 -1.10 2.20
CA VAL A 53 -9.18 -0.16 2.85
C VAL A 53 -7.79 -0.76 2.81
N SER A 54 -6.93 -0.17 1.99
CA SER A 54 -5.57 -0.66 1.75
C SER A 54 -4.65 -0.44 2.95
N SER A 55 -3.57 -1.22 3.02
CA SER A 55 -2.56 -1.07 4.07
C SER A 55 -1.85 0.30 4.00
N GLU A 56 -1.84 1.02 5.12
CA GLU A 56 -1.05 2.24 5.34
C GLU A 56 -0.47 2.25 6.76
N MET A 57 0.43 3.19 7.07
CA MET A 57 1.11 3.25 8.37
C MET A 57 0.20 3.63 9.55
N LEU A 58 -0.85 4.42 9.32
CA LEU A 58 -1.72 4.94 10.37
C LEU A 58 -3.06 4.17 10.40
N PRO A 59 -3.68 4.02 11.58
CA PRO A 59 -5.04 3.51 11.66
C PRO A 59 -6.01 4.46 10.94
N VAL A 60 -7.19 3.94 10.57
CA VAL A 60 -8.27 4.76 10.01
C VAL A 60 -8.86 5.63 11.11
N SER A 61 -8.77 6.94 10.89
CA SER A 61 -9.23 7.95 11.84
C SER A 61 -10.75 8.18 11.79
N ALA A 62 -11.29 8.80 12.84
CA ALA A 62 -12.69 9.23 12.85
C ALA A 62 -13.04 10.15 11.66
N ALA A 63 -12.13 11.08 11.29
CA ALA A 63 -12.33 11.99 10.18
C ALA A 63 -12.43 11.28 8.82
N GLU A 64 -11.63 10.23 8.60
CA GLU A 64 -11.72 9.39 7.40
C GLU A 64 -13.06 8.63 7.35
N ALA A 65 -13.50 8.08 8.49
CA ALA A 65 -14.78 7.40 8.60
C ALA A 65 -15.98 8.33 8.41
N GLU A 66 -15.94 9.55 8.97
CA GLU A 66 -16.97 10.57 8.76
C GLU A 66 -17.08 10.97 7.29
N ARG A 67 -15.94 11.23 6.63
CA ARG A 67 -15.95 11.54 5.20
C ARG A 67 -16.56 10.40 4.40
N TRP A 68 -16.19 9.16 4.71
CA TRP A 68 -16.79 8.00 4.07
C TRP A 68 -18.30 7.92 4.31
N LEU A 69 -18.79 8.16 5.52
CA LEU A 69 -20.24 8.16 5.84
C LEU A 69 -21.02 9.22 5.05
N VAL A 70 -20.40 10.36 4.76
CA VAL A 70 -21.02 11.45 3.98
C VAL A 70 -21.08 11.10 2.50
N ASP A 71 -20.00 10.54 1.95
CA ASP A 71 -19.86 10.31 0.52
C ASP A 71 -20.38 8.93 0.08
N ALA A 72 -20.50 7.96 0.99
CA ALA A 72 -20.98 6.62 0.66
C ALA A 72 -22.43 6.64 0.14
N SER A 73 -22.69 5.82 -0.87
CA SER A 73 -24.04 5.60 -1.38
C SER A 73 -24.96 5.05 -0.28
N SER A 74 -26.27 5.29 -0.35
CA SER A 74 -27.18 4.65 0.60
C SER A 74 -27.24 3.14 0.38
N GLY A 75 -27.27 2.37 1.46
CA GLY A 75 -27.47 0.92 1.43
C GLY A 75 -26.55 0.17 2.37
N ARG A 76 -26.45 -1.14 2.16
CA ARG A 76 -25.55 -1.98 2.94
C ARG A 76 -24.12 -1.84 2.44
N HIS A 77 -23.19 -1.86 3.37
CA HIS A 77 -21.77 -1.75 3.10
C HIS A 77 -21.02 -2.83 3.84
N TRP A 78 -20.02 -3.38 3.16
CA TRP A 78 -19.06 -4.29 3.74
C TRP A 78 -17.67 -3.71 3.52
N ILE A 79 -16.99 -3.39 4.61
CA ILE A 79 -15.67 -2.78 4.61
C ILE A 79 -14.64 -3.86 4.98
N LEU A 80 -13.75 -4.15 4.04
CA LEU A 80 -12.62 -5.06 4.20
C LEU A 80 -11.35 -4.24 4.40
N SER A 81 -10.75 -4.30 5.59
CA SER A 81 -9.62 -3.45 5.92
C SER A 81 -8.33 -4.21 6.22
N GLU A 82 -7.25 -3.74 5.60
CA GLU A 82 -5.88 -4.07 5.95
C GLU A 82 -5.29 -3.13 7.02
N ARG A 83 -6.00 -2.05 7.38
CA ARG A 83 -5.66 -1.09 8.45
C ARG A 83 -6.52 -1.31 9.70
N GLU A 84 -5.93 -1.08 10.86
CA GLU A 84 -6.69 -0.93 12.10
C GLU A 84 -7.55 0.34 12.06
N PHE A 85 -8.61 0.37 12.86
CA PHE A 85 -9.45 1.55 13.04
C PHE A 85 -9.28 2.10 14.45
N GLU A 86 -9.32 3.42 14.60
CA GLU A 86 -9.51 4.03 15.92
C GLU A 86 -10.88 3.63 16.49
N GLU A 87 -10.98 3.48 17.82
CA GLU A 87 -12.26 3.12 18.48
C GLU A 87 -13.39 4.10 18.09
N SER A 88 -13.08 5.40 18.02
CA SER A 88 -14.01 6.44 17.57
C SER A 88 -14.52 6.22 16.14
N ALA A 89 -13.66 5.76 15.22
CA ALA A 89 -14.02 5.46 13.85
C ALA A 89 -14.91 4.21 13.76
N ILE A 90 -14.61 3.18 14.57
CA ILE A 90 -15.42 1.97 14.69
C ILE A 90 -16.83 2.32 15.18
N ASP A 91 -16.93 3.12 16.25
CA ASP A 91 -18.20 3.52 16.84
C ASP A 91 -19.08 4.27 15.84
N LEU A 92 -18.49 5.17 15.04
CA LEU A 92 -19.20 5.89 13.98
C LEU A 92 -19.76 4.94 12.92
N LEU A 93 -18.96 3.98 12.45
CA LEU A 93 -19.36 3.05 11.39
C LEU A 93 -20.40 2.04 11.87
N ILE A 94 -20.21 1.44 13.05
CA ILE A 94 -21.16 0.44 13.60
C ILE A 94 -22.49 1.10 13.97
N SER A 95 -22.47 2.36 14.42
CA SER A 95 -23.71 3.12 14.68
C SER A 95 -24.56 3.28 13.43
N SER A 96 -23.95 3.26 12.24
CA SER A 96 -24.70 3.12 11.00
C SER A 96 -25.08 1.65 10.80
N ALA A 97 -26.36 1.32 11.06
CA ALA A 97 -26.88 -0.06 11.09
C ALA A 97 -26.76 -0.86 9.78
N GLN A 98 -26.07 -0.34 8.77
CA GLN A 98 -25.92 -0.90 7.44
C GLN A 98 -24.46 -1.23 7.09
N VAL A 99 -23.51 -1.09 8.04
CA VAL A 99 -22.08 -1.37 7.82
C VAL A 99 -21.65 -2.63 8.54
N GLU A 100 -21.08 -3.58 7.80
CA GLU A 100 -20.25 -4.65 8.35
C GLU A 100 -18.76 -4.31 8.15
N LEU A 101 -18.01 -4.28 9.25
CA LEU A 101 -16.58 -3.98 9.25
C LEU A 101 -15.76 -5.24 9.52
N TRP A 102 -14.79 -5.52 8.64
CA TRP A 102 -13.75 -6.53 8.84
C TRP A 102 -12.41 -5.82 9.07
N GLN A 103 -11.92 -5.91 10.30
CA GLN A 103 -10.59 -5.46 10.70
C GLN A 103 -9.49 -6.39 10.17
N PRO A 104 -8.22 -5.95 10.26
CA PRO A 104 -7.07 -6.69 9.71
C PRO A 104 -7.02 -8.15 10.17
N ASP A 105 -7.29 -8.43 11.45
CA ASP A 105 -7.29 -9.79 11.99
C ASP A 105 -8.28 -10.72 11.27
N LYS A 106 -9.49 -10.24 10.98
CA LYS A 106 -10.54 -11.03 10.33
C LYS A 106 -10.21 -11.22 8.85
N LEU A 107 -9.75 -10.16 8.18
CA LEU A 107 -9.31 -10.21 6.78
C LEU A 107 -8.11 -11.15 6.61
N ALA A 108 -7.10 -11.03 7.48
CA ALA A 108 -5.89 -11.85 7.45
C ALA A 108 -6.19 -13.32 7.72
N ARG A 109 -7.05 -13.62 8.71
CA ARG A 109 -7.51 -15.00 8.95
C ARG A 109 -8.22 -15.55 7.72
N TRP A 110 -9.10 -14.78 7.10
CA TRP A 110 -9.82 -15.22 5.91
C TRP A 110 -8.89 -15.52 4.73
N ILE A 111 -7.91 -14.65 4.46
CA ILE A 111 -6.89 -14.88 3.44
C ILE A 111 -6.06 -16.14 3.79
N GLY A 112 -5.62 -16.26 5.05
CA GLY A 112 -4.83 -17.40 5.52
C GLY A 112 -5.56 -18.74 5.37
N GLU A 113 -6.86 -18.79 5.68
CA GLU A 113 -7.69 -19.97 5.48
C GLU A 113 -7.77 -20.36 3.99
N ALA A 114 -7.93 -19.39 3.09
CA ALA A 114 -7.96 -19.65 1.65
C ALA A 114 -6.61 -20.15 1.10
N VAL A 115 -5.49 -19.69 1.67
CA VAL A 115 -4.16 -20.23 1.33
C VAL A 115 -4.03 -21.68 1.82
N LEU A 116 -4.48 -21.98 3.03
CA LEU A 116 -4.40 -23.32 3.62
C LEU A 116 -5.35 -24.33 2.97
N SER A 117 -6.51 -23.91 2.48
CA SER A 117 -7.44 -24.75 1.73
C SER A 117 -6.96 -25.04 0.30
N GLY A 118 -5.98 -24.28 -0.19
CA GLY A 118 -5.50 -24.35 -1.57
C GLY A 118 -6.38 -23.59 -2.57
N ASP A 119 -7.38 -22.83 -2.09
CA ASP A 119 -8.21 -21.96 -2.93
C ASP A 119 -7.40 -20.77 -3.45
N LEU A 120 -6.42 -20.31 -2.67
CA LEU A 120 -5.47 -19.27 -3.06
C LEU A 120 -4.07 -19.88 -3.25
N LEU A 121 -3.61 -19.95 -4.50
CA LEU A 121 -2.25 -20.34 -4.82
C LEU A 121 -1.30 -19.18 -4.47
N THR A 122 -0.41 -19.42 -3.51
CA THR A 122 0.69 -18.49 -3.20
C THR A 122 1.96 -19.01 -3.88
N GLU A 123 2.41 -18.30 -4.90
CA GLU A 123 3.74 -18.55 -5.46
C GLU A 123 4.77 -18.04 -4.45
N ARG A 124 5.50 -18.96 -3.82
CA ARG A 124 6.72 -18.61 -3.10
C ARG A 124 7.72 -18.14 -4.18
N PRO A 125 8.39 -16.99 -4.02
CA PRO A 125 9.49 -16.65 -4.90
C PRO A 125 10.52 -17.78 -4.79
N GLU A 126 10.67 -18.56 -5.86
CA GLU A 126 11.67 -19.62 -5.90
C GLU A 126 13.04 -18.95 -5.74
N GLN A 127 13.73 -19.24 -4.63
CA GLN A 127 15.16 -19.01 -4.59
C GLN A 127 15.77 -19.96 -5.59
N MET A 128 16.03 -19.48 -6.81
CA MET A 128 16.77 -20.22 -7.82
C MET A 128 18.13 -20.60 -7.24
N SER A 129 18.27 -21.87 -6.90
CA SER A 129 19.56 -22.52 -6.71
C SER A 129 20.19 -22.69 -8.09
N SER A 130 21.01 -21.72 -8.51
CA SER A 130 21.71 -21.77 -9.79
C SER A 130 23.00 -22.59 -9.66
N GLU A 131 22.92 -23.89 -9.95
CA GLU A 131 24.06 -24.67 -10.45
C GLU A 131 23.78 -25.03 -11.92
N SER A 132 24.32 -24.26 -12.87
CA SER A 132 24.95 -24.73 -14.13
C SER A 132 25.19 -23.59 -15.13
N GLU A 133 26.48 -23.42 -15.44
CA GLU A 133 27.14 -23.15 -16.74
C GLU A 133 26.69 -21.98 -17.65
N GLU A 134 27.63 -21.02 -17.74
CA GLU A 134 28.00 -20.13 -18.86
C GLU A 134 27.18 -20.20 -20.17
N VAL A 135 26.50 -19.11 -20.53
CA VAL A 135 26.74 -18.30 -21.75
C VAL A 135 26.13 -16.91 -21.51
N GLY A 136 26.90 -15.86 -21.80
CA GLY A 136 26.50 -14.48 -21.55
C GLY A 136 25.28 -14.03 -22.36
N GLU A 137 24.20 -13.75 -21.64
CA GLU A 137 23.21 -12.76 -22.02
C GLU A 137 23.18 -11.70 -20.93
N ILE A 138 23.28 -10.43 -21.33
CA ILE A 138 23.11 -9.30 -20.44
C ILE A 138 21.63 -9.29 -20.05
N GLU A 139 21.31 -9.92 -18.91
CA GLU A 139 19.99 -9.80 -18.33
C GLU A 139 19.69 -8.31 -18.08
N PRO A 140 18.50 -7.80 -18.45
CA PRO A 140 18.07 -6.49 -17.99
C PRO A 140 18.10 -6.53 -16.46
N PRO A 141 18.57 -5.47 -15.77
CA PRO A 141 18.70 -5.51 -14.32
C PRO A 141 17.34 -5.88 -13.74
N GLN A 142 17.30 -7.02 -13.05
CA GLN A 142 16.20 -7.37 -12.17
C GLN A 142 16.10 -6.20 -11.19
N ASN A 143 15.13 -5.31 -11.43
CA ASN A 143 14.82 -4.20 -10.54
C ASN A 143 14.19 -4.78 -9.27
N SER A 144 14.99 -5.49 -8.47
CA SER A 144 14.79 -5.50 -7.04
C SER A 144 14.95 -4.04 -6.61
N VAL A 145 13.82 -3.36 -6.44
CA VAL A 145 13.82 -2.00 -5.91
C VAL A 145 14.29 -2.13 -4.47
N VAL A 146 15.59 -2.01 -4.26
CA VAL A 146 16.17 -1.90 -2.92
C VAL A 146 15.61 -0.60 -2.34
N ARG A 147 14.61 -0.74 -1.46
CA ARG A 147 14.02 0.39 -0.75
C ARG A 147 15.02 0.85 0.29
N THR A 148 15.85 1.82 -0.08
CA THR A 148 16.80 2.45 0.84
C THR A 148 16.10 3.56 1.61
N VAL A 149 16.12 3.45 2.94
CA VAL A 149 15.69 4.52 3.85
C VAL A 149 16.93 5.32 4.24
N LEU A 150 16.90 6.62 4.01
CA LEU A 150 17.96 7.53 4.45
C LEU A 150 17.70 7.96 5.90
N SER A 151 18.72 7.91 6.74
CA SER A 151 18.64 8.51 8.07
C SER A 151 18.64 10.03 7.96
N SER A 152 17.78 10.69 8.74
CA SER A 152 17.80 12.14 8.83
C SER A 152 19.14 12.61 9.41
N LYS A 153 19.75 13.61 8.78
CA LYS A 153 20.92 14.31 9.34
C LYS A 153 20.54 15.44 10.30
N ILE A 154 19.25 15.81 10.32
CA ILE A 154 18.74 16.94 11.08
C ILE A 154 17.69 16.42 12.05
N ASP A 155 17.83 16.79 13.31
CA ASP A 155 16.74 16.70 14.28
C ASP A 155 15.75 17.84 14.00
N LEU A 156 14.56 17.47 13.53
CA LEU A 156 13.55 18.44 13.11
C LEU A 156 13.07 19.30 14.29
N ASP A 157 12.94 18.72 15.47
CA ASP A 157 12.44 19.42 16.66
C ASP A 157 13.46 20.46 17.13
N GLU A 158 14.74 20.08 17.23
CA GLU A 158 15.81 21.03 17.56
C GLU A 158 15.91 22.16 16.51
N TRP A 159 15.78 21.82 15.23
CA TRP A 159 15.86 22.80 14.14
C TRP A 159 14.70 23.81 14.17
N LEU A 160 13.48 23.35 14.47
CA LEU A 160 12.30 24.21 14.61
C LEU A 160 12.42 25.15 15.82
N ILE A 161 12.90 24.63 16.97
CA ILE A 161 13.13 25.42 18.19
C ILE A 161 14.13 26.55 17.92
N GLN A 162 15.26 26.25 17.26
CA GLN A 162 16.30 27.24 16.93
C GLN A 162 15.77 28.40 16.06
N ARG A 163 14.68 28.18 15.33
CA ARG A 163 14.05 29.20 14.48
C ARG A 163 12.78 29.83 15.08
N GLY A 164 12.43 29.49 16.33
CA GLY A 164 11.23 30.01 17.00
C GLY A 164 9.93 29.49 16.40
N MET A 165 9.96 28.28 15.81
CA MET A 165 8.82 27.60 15.17
C MET A 165 8.44 26.32 15.91
N ASP A 166 8.64 26.31 17.23
CA ASP A 166 8.36 25.20 18.14
C ASP A 166 6.87 24.77 18.20
N HIS A 167 5.98 25.61 17.71
CA HIS A 167 4.52 25.40 17.70
C HIS A 167 3.98 25.02 16.31
N VAL A 168 4.85 24.78 15.32
CA VAL A 168 4.44 24.42 13.96
C VAL A 168 4.22 22.91 13.87
N GLU A 169 3.01 22.50 13.51
CA GLU A 169 2.72 21.11 13.18
C GLU A 169 3.38 20.73 11.86
N THR A 170 4.09 19.61 11.84
CA THR A 170 4.76 19.10 10.63
C THR A 170 4.08 17.83 10.15
N THR A 171 3.88 17.73 8.83
CA THR A 171 3.29 16.55 8.20
C THR A 171 4.33 15.88 7.33
N PRO A 172 4.65 14.59 7.55
CA PRO A 172 5.59 13.89 6.70
C PRO A 172 4.99 13.72 5.30
N ILE A 173 5.80 13.94 4.27
CA ILE A 173 5.43 13.72 2.89
C ILE A 173 6.30 12.64 2.27
N LEU A 174 5.69 11.76 1.48
CA LEU A 174 6.44 10.81 0.66
C LEU A 174 6.98 11.54 -0.58
N LEU A 175 8.29 11.50 -0.76
CA LEU A 175 8.95 12.10 -1.91
C LEU A 175 9.61 11.02 -2.76
N GLN A 176 9.31 11.05 -4.05
CA GLN A 176 10.06 10.28 -5.03
C GLN A 176 11.37 11.03 -5.33
N ALA A 177 12.49 10.31 -5.23
CA ALA A 177 13.81 10.84 -5.56
C ALA A 177 14.53 9.90 -6.54
N THR A 178 15.47 10.48 -7.30
CA THR A 178 16.34 9.73 -8.21
C THR A 178 17.76 9.70 -7.62
N ILE A 179 18.33 8.50 -7.50
CA ILE A 179 19.75 8.33 -7.14
C ILE A 179 20.49 7.87 -8.39
N TRP A 180 21.54 8.60 -8.74
CA TRP A 180 22.40 8.31 -9.88
C TRP A 180 23.69 7.64 -9.39
N ALA A 181 23.96 6.42 -9.86
CA ALA A 181 25.24 5.76 -9.65
C ALA A 181 26.22 6.13 -10.77
N VAL A 182 27.19 6.99 -10.48
CA VAL A 182 28.24 7.41 -11.40
C VAL A 182 29.46 6.53 -11.17
N LYS A 183 29.86 5.79 -12.19
CA LYS A 183 31.02 4.90 -12.16
C LYS A 183 32.07 5.42 -13.14
N GLY A 184 33.32 5.48 -12.70
CA GLY A 184 34.43 5.94 -13.51
C GLY A 184 35.69 5.13 -13.24
N SER A 185 36.54 5.01 -14.24
CA SER A 185 37.89 4.46 -14.08
C SER A 185 38.93 5.47 -14.55
N LEU A 186 40.00 5.62 -13.78
CA LEU A 186 41.12 6.49 -14.07
C LEU A 186 42.30 5.62 -14.48
N ILE A 187 42.75 5.77 -15.73
CA ILE A 187 43.81 4.93 -16.29
C ILE A 187 45.13 5.72 -16.27
N SER A 188 46.12 5.15 -15.59
CA SER A 188 47.50 5.63 -15.54
C SER A 188 48.19 5.46 -16.91
N PRO A 189 49.19 6.31 -17.24
CA PRO A 189 50.07 6.07 -18.38
C PRO A 189 50.78 4.70 -18.37
N GLY A 190 50.84 4.04 -17.20
CA GLY A 190 51.37 2.68 -17.02
C GLY A 190 50.34 1.55 -17.13
N ASP A 191 49.12 1.83 -17.63
CA ASP A 191 48.01 0.88 -17.82
C ASP A 191 47.39 0.33 -16.52
N GLU A 192 47.66 0.99 -15.39
CA GLU A 192 46.97 0.72 -14.12
C GLU A 192 45.65 1.52 -14.07
N ALA A 193 44.55 0.85 -13.74
CA ALA A 193 43.22 1.46 -13.64
C ALA A 193 42.75 1.55 -12.19
N GLU A 194 42.37 2.75 -11.74
CA GLU A 194 41.70 2.98 -10.47
C GLU A 194 40.20 3.15 -10.71
N PHE A 195 39.36 2.41 -9.99
CA PHE A 195 37.91 2.47 -10.12
C PHE A 195 37.28 3.32 -9.00
N GLY A 196 36.37 4.21 -9.36
CA GLY A 196 35.57 5.01 -8.45
C GLY A 196 34.07 4.88 -8.71
N GLU A 197 33.29 4.87 -7.64
CA GLU A 197 31.83 4.92 -7.67
C GLU A 197 31.34 6.06 -6.77
N TRP A 198 30.42 6.86 -7.31
CA TRP A 198 29.74 7.94 -6.58
C TRP A 198 28.23 7.76 -6.71
N LEU A 199 27.52 7.98 -5.61
CA LEU A 199 26.07 8.05 -5.59
C LEU A 199 25.67 9.52 -5.48
N VAL A 200 24.88 10.00 -6.43
CA VAL A 200 24.42 11.39 -6.50
C VAL A 200 22.92 11.43 -6.35
N LEU A 201 22.42 12.18 -5.38
CA LEU A 201 20.98 12.38 -5.16
C LEU A 201 20.52 13.59 -5.97
N GLU A 202 19.47 13.42 -6.77
CA GLU A 202 18.84 14.52 -7.48
C GLU A 202 17.87 15.27 -6.55
N ASP A 203 18.02 16.60 -6.45
CA ASP A 203 17.04 17.45 -5.76
C ASP A 203 15.77 17.58 -6.62
N PRO A 204 14.63 17.03 -6.16
CA PRO A 204 13.38 17.02 -6.94
C PRO A 204 12.77 18.41 -7.10
N TRP A 205 13.16 19.40 -6.29
CA TRP A 205 12.62 20.76 -6.34
C TRP A 205 13.51 21.73 -7.09
N ALA A 206 14.83 21.63 -6.95
CA ALA A 206 15.77 22.54 -7.60
C ALA A 206 16.23 22.10 -9.00
N ARG A 207 15.98 20.82 -9.40
CA ARG A 207 16.59 20.19 -10.59
C ARG A 207 18.12 20.37 -10.61
N LYS A 208 18.74 20.23 -9.45
CA LYS A 208 20.19 20.33 -9.27
C LYS A 208 20.70 19.00 -8.71
N LEU A 209 21.93 18.68 -9.05
CA LEU A 209 22.65 17.54 -8.51
C LEU A 209 23.51 18.04 -7.35
N GLU A 210 23.34 17.45 -6.17
CA GLU A 210 24.24 17.67 -5.02
C GLU A 210 25.01 16.40 -4.71
N ILE A 211 26.28 16.57 -4.32
CA ILE A 211 27.26 15.50 -4.04
C ILE A 211 27.38 15.32 -2.52
#